data_AF-A0A8D0F7F2-F1
#
_entry.id   AF-A0A8D0F7F2-F1
#
_cell.length_a   1.000
_cell.length_b   1.000
_cell.length_c   1.000
_cell.angle_alpha   90.00
_cell.angle_beta   90.00
_cell.angle_gamma   90.00
#
_symmetry.space_group_name_H-M   'P 1'
#
loop_
_entity.id
_entity.type
_entity.pdbx_description
1 polymer ?
#
loop_
_entity_poly.entity_id
_entity_poly.type
_entity_poly.pdbx_seq_one_letter_code
_entity_poly.pdbx_strand_id
1 'polypeptide(L)'
;MGKDGLPSKPIFLLLLVFLPGNTSPTAEPQYMVLLPFLIHTDSPEKVCVQLTHLNESVTLSATLEYQGENRSLIDDVVSEKDVFTCIPFSLPKSNSTSVAFLTVMVKGATLQFRSRKTLLVKNSESLVFVQTDKPIYKPGQTVLFRIVSLDKDFYPLNEKFPFVYVQVSG
;
A
#
# COMPACT_ATOMS: atom_id res chain seq x y z
N MET A 1 1.85 -27.22 88.35
CA MET A 1 1.43 -26.01 89.07
C MET A 1 1.93 -24.81 88.26
N GLY A 2 1.06 -24.18 87.47
CA GLY A 2 1.35 -22.93 86.74
C GLY A 2 2.39 -23.05 85.61
N LYS A 3 2.37 -22.30 84.51
CA LYS A 3 1.58 -21.13 84.13
C LYS A 3 1.61 -21.04 82.60
N ASP A 4 0.41 -20.88 82.05
CA ASP A 4 0.02 -19.86 81.09
C ASP A 4 0.71 -19.81 79.72
N GLY A 5 -0.11 -20.10 78.72
CA GLY A 5 0.24 -20.11 77.31
C GLY A 5 0.50 -18.73 76.71
N LEU A 6 1.19 -18.77 75.59
CA LEU A 6 1.36 -17.65 74.68
C LEU A 6 0.64 -18.03 73.37
N PRO A 7 -0.39 -17.29 72.91
CA PRO A 7 -0.96 -17.57 71.62
C PRO A 7 -0.05 -16.96 70.55
N SER A 8 0.58 -17.83 69.77
CA SER A 8 1.11 -17.54 68.45
C SER A 8 -0.02 -16.95 67.58
N LYS A 9 0.07 -15.66 67.26
CA LYS A 9 -0.67 -15.07 66.14
C LYS A 9 0.34 -14.70 65.05
N PRO A 10 0.31 -15.34 63.88
CA PRO A 10 1.03 -14.81 62.73
C PRO A 10 0.36 -13.49 62.33
N ILE A 11 1.09 -12.40 62.51
CA ILE A 11 0.77 -11.10 61.90
C ILE A 11 0.95 -11.30 60.40
N PHE A 12 -0.15 -11.56 59.70
CA PHE A 12 -0.20 -11.50 58.24
C PHE A 12 -0.11 -10.01 57.87
N LEU A 13 1.12 -9.52 57.71
CA LEU A 13 1.40 -8.21 57.11
C LEU A 13 0.99 -8.29 55.64
N LEU A 14 -0.30 -8.07 55.37
CA LEU A 14 -0.80 -7.83 54.03
C LEU A 14 -0.29 -6.44 53.61
N LEU A 15 0.90 -6.39 53.03
CA LEU A 15 1.35 -5.24 52.24
C LEU A 15 0.43 -5.12 51.03
N LEU A 16 -0.70 -4.42 51.21
CA LEU A 16 -1.40 -3.80 50.10
C LEU A 16 -0.46 -2.72 49.55
N VAL A 17 0.40 -3.14 48.63
CA VAL A 17 1.06 -2.23 47.70
C VAL A 17 -0.05 -1.64 46.85
N PHE A 18 -0.64 -0.55 47.33
CA PHE A 18 -1.36 0.37 46.47
C PHE A 18 -0.32 1.04 45.58
N LEU A 19 0.05 0.36 44.49
CA LEU A 19 0.66 1.04 43.36
C LEU A 19 -0.32 2.16 42.98
N PRO A 20 0.11 3.44 42.98
CA PRO A 20 -0.76 4.52 42.55
C PRO A 20 -1.26 4.18 41.15
N GLY A 21 -2.60 4.15 41.04
CA GLY A 21 -3.31 3.72 39.86
C GLY A 21 -2.93 4.53 38.63
N ASN A 22 -2.79 3.80 37.54
CA ASN A 22 -3.20 4.15 36.19
C ASN A 22 -2.87 5.59 35.74
N THR A 23 -1.59 5.85 35.46
CA THR A 23 -1.33 6.62 34.26
C THR A 23 -1.63 5.69 33.09
N SER A 24 -2.82 5.81 32.50
CA SER A 24 -2.99 5.36 31.11
C SER A 24 -1.85 6.01 30.33
N PRO A 25 -0.95 5.26 29.66
CA PRO A 25 -0.07 5.91 28.71
C PRO A 25 -0.99 6.61 27.71
N THR A 26 -0.96 7.94 27.67
CA THR A 26 -1.59 8.68 26.60
C THR A 26 -0.88 8.21 25.34
N ALA A 27 -1.54 7.37 24.55
CA ALA A 27 -0.92 6.77 23.39
C ALA A 27 -0.42 7.89 22.46
N GLU A 28 0.86 7.83 22.09
CA GLU A 28 1.46 8.87 21.26
C GLU A 28 0.83 8.84 19.85
N PRO A 29 0.60 10.00 19.22
CA PRO A 29 0.11 10.06 17.85
C PRO A 29 1.02 9.28 16.90
N GLN A 30 0.44 8.39 16.10
CA GLN A 30 1.16 7.53 15.17
C GLN A 30 0.59 7.66 13.77
N TYR A 31 1.46 7.55 12.76
CA TYR A 31 1.07 7.54 11.36
C TYR A 31 1.75 6.40 10.59
N MET A 32 1.04 5.84 9.62
CA MET A 32 1.55 4.83 8.71
C MET A 32 1.07 5.12 7.29
N VAL A 33 1.96 4.93 6.32
CA VAL A 33 1.66 5.06 4.89
C VAL A 33 2.03 3.76 4.20
N LEU A 34 1.07 3.16 3.49
CA LEU A 34 1.23 1.91 2.75
C LEU A 34 1.03 2.18 1.26
N LEU A 35 1.99 1.73 0.46
CA LEU A 35 1.98 1.89 -0.99
C LEU A 35 2.96 0.87 -1.62
N PRO A 36 2.63 0.29 -2.79
CA PRO A 36 3.60 -0.49 -3.56
C PRO A 36 4.83 0.33 -3.99
N PHE A 37 6.00 -0.30 -3.99
CA PHE A 37 7.25 0.33 -4.46
C PHE A 37 7.28 0.51 -5.99
N LEU A 38 6.65 -0.41 -6.73
CA LEU A 38 6.53 -0.40 -8.18
C LEU A 38 5.08 -0.12 -8.59
N ILE A 39 4.87 0.97 -9.33
CA ILE A 39 3.57 1.46 -9.78
C ILE A 39 3.40 1.17 -11.27
N HIS A 40 2.29 0.54 -11.65
CA HIS A 40 2.00 0.27 -13.05
C HIS A 40 1.11 1.36 -13.65
N THR A 41 1.52 1.95 -14.78
CA THR A 41 0.73 2.97 -15.49
C THR A 41 -0.54 2.36 -16.10
N ASP A 42 -1.55 3.18 -16.37
CA ASP A 42 -2.86 2.75 -16.91
C ASP A 42 -3.58 1.67 -16.08
N SER A 43 -3.16 1.44 -14.84
CA SER A 43 -3.83 0.54 -13.89
C SER A 43 -4.14 1.29 -12.59
N PRO A 44 -5.26 0.98 -11.93
CA PRO A 44 -5.60 1.60 -10.65
C PRO A 44 -4.68 1.05 -9.55
N GLU A 45 -3.96 1.97 -8.91
CA GLU A 45 -3.10 1.73 -7.76
C GLU A 45 -3.68 2.41 -6.53
N LYS A 46 -3.24 2.05 -5.32
CA LYS A 46 -3.77 2.61 -4.08
C LYS A 46 -2.66 3.05 -3.15
N VAL A 47 -2.85 4.20 -2.51
CA VAL A 47 -2.09 4.64 -1.34
C VAL A 47 -3.02 4.59 -0.14
N CYS A 48 -2.59 3.94 0.93
CA CYS A 48 -3.35 3.88 2.17
C CYS A 48 -2.62 4.64 3.29
N VAL A 49 -3.37 5.43 4.04
CA VAL A 49 -2.86 6.19 5.18
C VAL A 49 -3.64 5.80 6.42
N GLN A 50 -2.90 5.49 7.48
CA GLN A 50 -3.44 5.23 8.80
C GLN A 50 -2.92 6.27 9.77
N LEU A 51 -3.83 6.96 10.46
CA LEU A 51 -3.55 7.89 11.54
C LEU A 51 -4.20 7.32 12.80
N THR A 52 -3.46 7.30 13.91
CA THR A 52 -3.98 6.77 15.18
C THR A 52 -3.54 7.63 16.35
N HIS A 53 -4.36 7.63 17.39
CA HIS A 53 -4.14 8.39 18.63
C HIS A 53 -4.00 9.90 18.38
N LEU A 54 -4.77 10.46 17.44
CA LEU A 54 -4.79 11.91 17.21
C LEU A 54 -5.48 12.63 18.38
N ASN A 55 -4.87 13.72 18.83
CA ASN A 55 -5.38 14.60 19.87
C ASN A 55 -5.99 15.90 19.31
N GLU A 56 -5.85 16.14 18.01
CA GLU A 56 -6.36 17.31 17.28
C GLU A 56 -6.79 16.90 15.86
N SER A 57 -7.61 17.72 15.22
CA SER A 57 -7.92 17.54 13.80
C SER A 57 -6.70 17.93 12.95
N VAL A 58 -6.48 17.18 11.88
CA VAL A 58 -5.30 17.32 11.00
C VAL A 58 -5.72 17.38 9.54
N THR A 59 -4.97 18.09 8.71
CA THR A 59 -5.08 18.04 7.26
C THR A 59 -4.13 17.00 6.71
N LEU A 60 -4.64 16.05 5.93
CA LEU A 60 -3.86 15.05 5.21
C LEU A 60 -3.67 15.49 3.76
N SER A 61 -2.42 15.54 3.31
CA SER A 61 -2.06 15.82 1.93
C SER A 61 -1.10 14.76 1.41
N ALA A 62 -1.31 14.33 0.17
CA ALA A 62 -0.42 13.42 -0.54
C ALA A 62 -0.16 13.95 -1.94
N THR A 63 1.10 14.17 -2.28
CA THR A 63 1.52 14.72 -3.57
C THR A 63 2.51 13.77 -4.22
N LEU A 64 2.24 13.41 -5.47
CA LEU A 64 3.12 12.62 -6.29
C LEU A 64 3.82 13.51 -7.32
N GLU A 65 5.15 13.49 -7.29
CA GLU A 65 5.99 14.12 -8.30
C GLU A 65 6.36 13.07 -9.35
N TYR A 66 5.86 13.23 -10.58
CA TYR A 66 6.04 12.30 -11.69
C TYR A 66 6.18 13.08 -13.01
N GLN A 67 7.23 12.77 -13.80
CA GLN A 67 7.55 13.47 -15.05
C GLN A 67 7.73 15.00 -14.91
N GLY A 68 8.20 15.47 -13.76
CA GLY A 68 8.36 16.90 -13.47
C GLY A 68 7.05 17.62 -13.15
N GLU A 69 5.92 16.91 -13.08
CA GLU A 69 4.63 17.44 -12.63
C GLU A 69 4.32 17.00 -11.21
N ASN A 70 3.80 17.93 -10.40
CA ASN A 70 3.24 17.63 -9.09
C ASN A 70 1.75 17.35 -9.22
N ARG A 71 1.33 16.15 -8.81
CA ARG A 71 -0.06 15.71 -8.82
C ARG A 71 -0.53 15.51 -7.39
N SER A 72 -1.55 16.25 -6.98
CA SER A 72 -2.19 15.99 -5.68
C SER A 72 -3.03 14.72 -5.78
N LEU A 73 -2.74 13.74 -4.94
CA LEU A 73 -3.54 12.53 -4.78
C LEU A 73 -4.62 12.72 -3.71
N ILE A 74 -4.33 13.53 -2.69
CA ILE A 74 -5.19 13.81 -1.54
C ILE A 74 -4.95 15.25 -1.10
N ASP A 75 -6.04 15.97 -0.82
CA ASP A 75 -6.02 17.19 -0.03
C ASP A 75 -7.34 17.23 0.78
N ASP A 76 -7.31 16.68 2.00
CA ASP A 76 -8.52 16.50 2.81
C ASP A 76 -8.29 16.83 4.29
N VAL A 77 -9.35 17.30 4.95
CA VAL A 77 -9.35 17.63 6.38
C VAL A 77 -9.86 16.42 7.16
N VAL A 78 -8.97 15.83 7.95
CA VAL A 78 -9.25 14.68 8.80
C VAL A 78 -9.55 15.15 10.23
N SER A 79 -10.82 15.04 10.63
CA SER A 79 -11.27 15.49 11.97
C SER A 79 -11.38 14.36 13.01
N GLU A 80 -11.36 13.11 12.57
CA GLU A 80 -11.53 11.93 13.44
C GLU A 80 -10.22 11.54 14.17
N LYS A 81 -10.35 10.90 15.35
CA LYS A 81 -9.22 10.52 16.21
C LYS A 81 -8.32 9.43 15.60
N ASP A 82 -8.94 8.51 14.88
CA ASP A 82 -8.27 7.41 14.20
C ASP A 82 -8.87 7.31 12.79
N VAL A 83 -8.02 7.32 11.76
CA VAL A 83 -8.46 7.28 10.36
C VAL A 83 -7.65 6.27 9.58
N PHE A 84 -8.34 5.44 8.83
CA PHE A 84 -7.76 4.58 7.81
C PHE A 84 -8.46 4.84 6.48
N THR A 85 -7.71 5.34 5.50
CA THR A 85 -8.26 5.63 4.17
C THR A 85 -7.31 5.15 3.09
N CYS A 86 -7.87 4.63 2.00
CA CYS A 86 -7.14 4.20 0.82
C CYS A 86 -7.64 4.98 -0.39
N ILE A 87 -6.75 5.70 -1.05
CA ILE A 87 -7.10 6.52 -2.20
C ILE A 87 -6.59 5.84 -3.48
N PRO A 88 -7.50 5.55 -4.43
CA PRO A 88 -7.09 5.04 -5.73
C PRO A 88 -6.49 6.17 -6.56
N PHE A 89 -5.45 5.86 -7.33
CA PHE A 89 -4.86 6.75 -8.32
C PHE A 89 -4.36 5.96 -9.53
N SER A 90 -4.17 6.62 -10.66
CA SER A 90 -3.62 6.02 -11.86
C SER A 90 -2.64 6.98 -12.53
N LEU A 91 -1.56 6.46 -13.10
CA LEU A 91 -0.56 7.26 -13.80
C LEU A 91 -0.60 7.00 -15.30
N PRO A 92 -0.38 8.02 -16.14
CA PRO A 92 -0.28 7.83 -17.57
C PRO A 92 1.04 7.14 -17.92
N LYS A 93 1.03 6.44 -19.05
CA LYS A 93 2.24 5.86 -19.65
C LYS A 93 3.36 6.87 -19.82
N SER A 94 4.59 6.39 -19.67
CA SER A 94 5.82 7.10 -20.01
C SER A 94 6.52 6.43 -21.18
N ASN A 95 7.55 7.04 -21.72
CA ASN A 95 8.41 6.41 -22.73
C ASN A 95 9.26 5.28 -22.14
N SER A 96 9.59 5.36 -20.86
CA SER A 96 10.42 4.37 -20.16
C SER A 96 10.07 4.27 -18.68
N THR A 97 10.63 3.26 -18.02
CA THR A 97 10.62 3.19 -16.55
C THR A 97 11.15 4.50 -15.98
N SER A 98 10.42 5.06 -15.03
CA SER A 98 10.66 6.39 -14.48
C SER A 98 10.66 6.34 -12.96
N VAL A 99 11.38 7.28 -12.34
CA VAL A 99 11.37 7.46 -10.89
C VAL A 99 10.31 8.51 -10.53
N ALA A 100 9.56 8.26 -9.46
CA ALA A 100 8.61 9.21 -8.89
C ALA A 100 8.88 9.44 -7.40
N PHE A 101 8.42 10.56 -6.87
CA PHE A 101 8.51 10.86 -5.44
C PHE A 101 7.13 11.09 -4.85
N LEU A 102 6.75 10.26 -3.87
CA LEU A 102 5.55 10.49 -3.07
C LEU A 102 5.92 11.28 -1.83
N THR A 103 5.27 12.41 -1.62
CA THR A 103 5.32 13.17 -0.37
C THR A 103 3.97 13.10 0.31
N VAL A 104 3.93 12.59 1.54
CA VAL A 104 2.76 12.62 2.41
C VAL A 104 3.02 13.58 3.55
N MET A 105 2.08 14.48 3.81
CA MET A 105 2.14 15.44 4.89
C MET A 105 0.83 15.44 5.69
N VAL A 106 0.97 15.32 7.01
CA VAL A 106 -0.11 15.43 7.98
C VAL A 106 0.17 16.67 8.81
N LYS A 107 -0.75 17.62 8.84
CA LYS A 107 -0.56 18.91 9.50
C LYS A 107 -1.76 19.25 10.37
N GLY A 108 -1.57 19.38 11.66
CA GLY A 108 -2.53 19.96 12.60
C GLY A 108 -2.03 21.27 13.20
N ALA A 109 -2.58 21.66 14.34
CA ALA A 109 -2.17 22.86 15.06
C ALA A 109 -0.82 22.67 15.77
N THR A 110 -0.57 21.48 16.30
CA THR A 110 0.65 21.11 17.04
C THR A 110 1.39 19.94 16.39
N LEU A 111 0.71 19.09 15.62
CA LEU A 111 1.27 17.93 14.94
C LEU A 111 1.73 18.27 13.53
N GLN A 112 2.92 17.80 13.17
CA GLN A 112 3.40 17.85 11.80
C GLN A 112 4.21 16.60 11.47
N PHE A 113 3.65 15.77 10.58
CA PHE A 113 4.35 14.61 10.01
C PHE A 113 4.61 14.84 8.54
N ARG A 114 5.80 14.45 8.08
CA ARG A 114 6.17 14.51 6.67
C ARG A 114 6.99 13.28 6.31
N SER A 115 6.59 12.58 5.26
CA SER A 115 7.32 11.47 4.69
C SER A 115 7.50 11.70 3.20
N ARG A 116 8.72 11.49 2.69
CA ARG A 116 9.02 11.48 1.26
C ARG A 116 9.66 10.15 0.91
N LYS A 117 9.11 9.45 -0.09
CA LYS A 117 9.61 8.17 -0.57
C LYS A 117 9.74 8.14 -2.08
N THR A 118 10.79 7.48 -2.54
CA THR A 118 11.08 7.24 -3.95
C THR A 118 10.37 5.97 -4.41
N LEU A 119 9.80 6.01 -5.60
CA LEU A 119 9.02 4.95 -6.22
C LEU A 119 9.51 4.69 -7.64
N LEU A 120 9.26 3.49 -8.14
CA LEU A 120 9.44 3.16 -9.55
C LEU A 120 8.09 3.14 -10.25
N VAL A 121 8.02 3.76 -11.42
CA VAL A 121 6.86 3.73 -12.30
C VAL A 121 7.24 2.98 -13.57
N LYS A 122 6.53 1.90 -13.87
CA LYS A 122 6.71 1.10 -15.07
C LYS A 122 5.43 1.08 -15.88
N ASN A 123 5.54 1.03 -17.19
CA ASN A 123 4.35 0.84 -18.02
C ASN A 123 3.71 -0.52 -17.76
N SER A 124 2.37 -0.56 -17.71
CA SER A 124 1.67 -1.83 -17.74
C SER A 124 2.02 -2.59 -19.01
N GLU A 125 2.42 -3.83 -18.84
CA GLU A 125 2.67 -4.79 -19.92
C GLU A 125 1.50 -5.79 -19.96
N SER A 126 1.15 -6.22 -21.17
CA SER A 126 0.16 -7.27 -21.38
C SER A 126 0.82 -8.64 -21.47
N LEU A 127 0.08 -9.67 -21.08
CA LEU A 127 0.44 -11.06 -21.28
C LEU A 127 -0.10 -11.52 -22.63
N VAL A 128 0.78 -11.77 -23.59
CA VAL A 128 0.41 -12.13 -24.96
C VAL A 128 0.70 -13.61 -25.21
N PHE A 129 -0.35 -14.36 -25.55
CA PHE A 129 -0.27 -15.78 -25.88
C PHE A 129 -0.64 -16.01 -27.34
N VAL A 130 0.18 -16.78 -28.04
CA VAL A 130 -0.11 -17.25 -29.40
C VAL A 130 -0.35 -18.76 -29.34
N GLN A 131 -1.50 -19.18 -29.86
CA GLN A 131 -1.84 -20.60 -29.95
C GLN A 131 -2.21 -20.95 -31.38
N THR A 132 -1.52 -21.93 -31.93
CA THR A 132 -1.83 -22.54 -33.22
C THR A 132 -2.83 -23.70 -33.03
N ASP A 133 -3.52 -24.08 -34.10
CA ASP A 133 -4.42 -25.24 -34.08
C ASP A 133 -3.67 -26.57 -33.94
N LYS A 134 -2.40 -26.64 -34.38
CA LYS A 134 -1.51 -27.80 -34.28
C LYS A 134 -0.05 -27.38 -34.00
N PRO A 135 0.75 -28.23 -33.32
CA PRO A 135 2.16 -27.95 -33.09
C PRO A 135 3.08 -28.26 -34.29
N ILE A 136 2.64 -29.10 -35.24
CA ILE A 136 3.43 -29.54 -36.40
C ILE A 136 2.54 -29.51 -37.65
N TYR A 137 3.07 -28.94 -38.75
CA TYR A 137 2.39 -28.85 -40.04
C TYR A 137 3.16 -29.60 -41.13
N LYS A 138 2.43 -30.20 -42.07
CA LYS A 138 2.95 -30.73 -43.33
C LYS A 138 2.94 -29.63 -44.41
N PRO A 139 3.79 -29.74 -45.44
CA PRO A 139 3.74 -28.84 -46.59
C PRO A 139 2.33 -28.77 -47.20
N GLY A 140 1.88 -27.55 -47.53
CA GLY A 140 0.54 -27.29 -48.08
C GLY A 140 -0.58 -27.16 -47.07
N GLN A 141 -0.34 -27.37 -45.77
CA GLN A 141 -1.35 -27.14 -44.74
C GLN A 141 -1.49 -25.65 -44.37
N THR A 142 -2.73 -25.21 -44.16
CA THR A 142 -3.03 -23.88 -43.63
C THR A 142 -2.82 -23.85 -42.12
N VAL A 143 -2.15 -22.80 -41.62
CA VAL A 143 -1.96 -22.54 -40.19
C VAL A 143 -3.11 -21.69 -39.68
N LEU A 144 -3.89 -22.20 -38.72
CA LEU A 144 -4.87 -21.41 -37.99
C LEU A 144 -4.27 -21.07 -36.63
N PHE A 145 -4.39 -19.81 -36.22
CA PHE A 145 -3.88 -19.38 -34.92
C PHE A 145 -4.78 -18.33 -34.29
N ARG A 146 -4.65 -18.17 -32.99
CA ARG A 146 -5.27 -17.11 -32.21
C ARG A 146 -4.22 -16.42 -31.35
N ILE A 147 -4.41 -15.12 -31.16
CA ILE A 147 -3.62 -14.29 -30.25
C ILE A 147 -4.56 -13.81 -29.15
N VAL A 148 -4.14 -13.96 -27.90
CA VAL A 148 -4.88 -13.48 -26.74
C VAL A 148 -3.98 -12.53 -25.96
N SER A 149 -4.49 -11.34 -25.64
CA SER A 149 -3.84 -10.37 -24.74
C SER A 149 -4.63 -10.30 -23.44
N LEU A 150 -3.93 -10.41 -22.31
CA LEU A 150 -4.51 -10.36 -20.97
C LEU A 150 -3.78 -9.32 -20.11
N ASP A 151 -4.48 -8.76 -19.12
CA ASP A 151 -3.84 -7.98 -18.06
C ASP A 151 -3.26 -8.88 -16.95
N LYS A 152 -2.71 -8.25 -15.91
CA LYS A 152 -2.11 -8.92 -14.74
C LYS A 152 -3.10 -9.79 -13.95
N ASP A 153 -4.39 -9.48 -14.04
CA ASP A 153 -5.48 -10.16 -13.35
C ASP A 153 -6.18 -11.18 -14.28
N PHE A 154 -5.59 -11.43 -15.46
CA PHE A 154 -6.06 -12.34 -16.51
C PHE A 154 -7.37 -11.93 -17.18
N TYR A 155 -7.75 -10.65 -17.11
CA TYR A 155 -8.87 -10.13 -17.90
C TYR A 155 -8.44 -9.85 -19.35
N PRO A 156 -9.32 -10.09 -20.33
CA PRO A 156 -9.01 -9.85 -21.73
C PRO A 156 -8.82 -8.36 -22.04
N LEU A 157 -7.76 -8.04 -22.77
CA LEU A 157 -7.45 -6.69 -23.24
C LEU A 157 -7.75 -6.55 -24.73
N ASN A 158 -8.37 -5.44 -25.11
CA ASN A 158 -8.54 -5.04 -26.51
C ASN A 158 -7.29 -4.31 -27.03
N GLU A 159 -6.17 -5.01 -27.05
CA GLU A 159 -4.88 -4.47 -27.49
C GLU A 159 -4.75 -4.45 -29.03
N LYS A 160 -4.13 -3.39 -29.57
CA LYS A 160 -3.79 -3.30 -30.99
C LYS A 160 -2.34 -3.70 -31.21
N PHE A 161 -2.13 -4.84 -31.86
CA PHE A 161 -0.80 -5.28 -32.26
C PHE A 161 -0.35 -4.52 -33.52
N PRO A 162 0.78 -3.78 -33.47
CA PRO A 162 1.28 -3.05 -34.63
C PRO A 162 1.79 -3.96 -35.75
N PHE A 163 2.25 -5.17 -35.40
CA PHE A 163 2.72 -6.18 -36.34
C PHE A 163 2.48 -7.59 -35.81
N VAL A 164 2.18 -8.52 -36.70
CA VAL A 164 2.17 -9.96 -36.48
C VAL A 164 2.77 -10.59 -37.73
N TYR A 165 3.84 -11.37 -37.59
CA TYR A 165 4.51 -12.03 -38.70
C TYR A 165 4.90 -13.46 -38.34
N VAL A 166 4.98 -14.31 -39.35
CA VAL A 166 5.51 -15.68 -39.24
C VAL A 166 6.89 -15.67 -39.87
N GLN A 167 7.92 -16.02 -39.10
CA GLN A 167 9.28 -16.12 -39.61
C GLN A 167 9.60 -17.58 -39.96
N VAL A 168 10.14 -17.78 -41.16
CA VAL A 168 10.64 -19.08 -41.62
C VAL A 168 12.15 -19.06 -41.50
N SER A 169 12.70 -19.91 -40.63
CA SER A 169 14.15 -20.14 -40.54
C SER A 169 14.56 -21.05 -41.69
N GLY A 170 15.44 -20.54 -42.58
CA GLY A 170 16.07 -21.32 -43.64
C GLY A 170 17.35 -22.00 -43.20
#